data_AF-A0A3D4UYZ3-F1
#
_entry.id   AF-A0A3D4UYZ3-F1
#
_cell.length_a   1.000
_cell.length_b   1.000
_cell.length_c   1.000
_cell.angle_alpha   90.00
_cell.angle_beta   90.00
_cell.angle_gamma   90.00
#
_symmetry.space_group_name_H-M   'P 1'
#
loop_
_entity.id
_entity.type
_entity.pdbx_description
1 polymer ?
#
loop_
_entity_poly.entity_id
_entity_poly.type
_entity_poly.pdbx_seq_one_letter_code
_entity_poly.pdbx_strand_id
1 'polypeptide(L)'
;WNNSFWKAPFYDPQTSDSDSPQTGLAETDHYSAEFVYDLPFLVGAYIATRYEHISNGEIEIYEKDNSDNRINQIFRDWTYSRTRIEFVTGYKLQRNITLKGSYLISDDDGPKLDDNVISIQLSVLF
;
A
#
# COMPACT_ATOMS: atom_id res chain seq x y z
N TRP A 1 12.42 -12.39 -5.75
CA TRP A 1 12.14 -10.95 -5.78
C TRP A 1 10.63 -10.83 -5.85
N ASN A 2 9.99 -10.52 -4.73
CA ASN A 2 8.53 -10.41 -4.64
C ASN A 2 8.16 -8.96 -4.93
N ASN A 3 7.88 -8.64 -6.19
CA ASN A 3 7.46 -7.31 -6.59
C ASN A 3 5.94 -7.22 -6.45
N SER A 4 5.48 -6.68 -5.32
CA SER A 4 4.09 -6.31 -5.09
C SER A 4 3.78 -5.04 -5.90
N PHE A 5 3.14 -5.21 -7.06
CA PHE A 5 2.63 -4.08 -7.86
C PHE A 5 1.27 -3.64 -7.34
N TRP A 6 1.25 -2.99 -6.18
CA TRP A 6 0.12 -2.15 -5.79
C TRP A 6 0.50 -0.71 -6.11
N LYS A 7 0.04 -0.22 -7.28
CA LYS A 7 0.07 1.21 -7.58
C LYS A 7 -0.86 1.89 -6.60
N ALA A 8 -0.31 2.55 -5.58
CA ALA A 8 -1.09 3.41 -4.73
C ALA A 8 -1.66 4.57 -5.59
N PRO A 9 -2.96 4.89 -5.45
CA PRO A 9 -3.56 5.99 -6.16
C PRO A 9 -3.05 7.29 -5.52
N PHE A 10 -2.07 7.93 -6.15
CA PHE A 10 -1.51 9.20 -5.67
C PHE A 10 -1.90 10.32 -6.64
N TYR A 11 -3.02 10.97 -6.35
CA TYR A 11 -3.41 12.31 -6.78
C TYR A 11 -4.79 12.64 -6.19
N ASP A 12 -4.93 13.72 -5.41
CA ASP A 12 -6.25 14.32 -5.09
C ASP A 12 -6.44 15.57 -5.97
N PRO A 13 -7.23 15.48 -7.07
CA PRO A 13 -7.51 16.62 -7.95
C PRO A 13 -8.25 17.78 -7.29
N GLN A 14 -8.83 17.59 -6.10
CA GLN A 14 -9.67 18.61 -5.46
C GLN A 14 -8.89 19.52 -4.51
N THR A 15 -7.73 19.08 -4.02
CA THR A 15 -6.90 19.82 -3.05
C THR A 15 -5.51 20.15 -3.57
N SER A 16 -5.06 19.50 -4.65
CA SER A 16 -3.78 19.80 -5.30
C SER A 16 -3.99 20.79 -6.44
N ASP A 17 -3.43 22.00 -6.32
CA ASP A 17 -3.38 22.98 -7.41
C ASP A 17 -2.77 22.31 -8.65
N SER A 18 -3.33 22.63 -9.81
CA SER A 18 -3.13 21.98 -11.12
C SER A 18 -1.71 22.06 -11.70
N ASP A 19 -0.70 22.32 -10.90
CA ASP A 19 0.68 22.37 -11.34
C ASP A 19 1.27 20.96 -11.40
N SER A 20 1.84 20.67 -12.56
CA SER A 20 2.53 19.43 -12.93
C SER A 20 3.32 18.83 -11.75
N PRO A 21 3.29 17.50 -11.55
CA PRO A 21 4.03 16.88 -10.45
C PRO A 21 5.51 17.24 -10.59
N GLN A 22 5.99 18.13 -9.71
CA GLN A 22 7.41 18.40 -9.62
C GLN A 22 8.08 17.08 -9.24
N THR A 23 9.02 16.65 -10.08
CA THR A 23 9.68 15.35 -9.97
C THR A 23 10.76 15.41 -8.91
N GLY A 24 10.33 15.41 -7.64
CA GLY A 24 11.21 15.16 -6.50
C GLY A 24 11.37 13.67 -6.26
N LEU A 25 12.51 13.27 -5.69
CA LEU A 25 12.63 11.94 -5.10
C LEU A 25 11.82 11.93 -3.81
N ALA A 26 10.87 11.01 -3.75
CA ALA A 26 10.05 10.74 -2.59
C ALA A 26 10.65 9.56 -1.83
N GLU A 27 11.13 9.80 -0.62
CA GLU A 27 11.58 8.74 0.29
C GLU A 27 10.48 8.42 1.29
N THR A 28 10.23 7.14 1.53
CA THR A 28 9.24 6.65 2.49
C THR A 28 9.73 5.35 3.10
N ASP A 29 9.48 5.17 4.39
CA ASP A 29 9.75 3.93 5.09
C ASP A 29 8.57 2.97 4.94
N HIS A 30 8.88 1.71 4.62
CA HIS A 30 7.89 0.64 4.53
C HIS A 30 8.28 -0.54 5.41
N TYR A 31 7.43 -0.82 6.40
CA TYR A 31 7.55 -1.94 7.32
C TYR A 31 6.49 -2.97 7.00
N SER A 32 6.88 -4.24 6.88
CA SER A 32 5.92 -5.33 6.69
C SER A 32 6.28 -6.54 7.53
N ALA A 33 5.26 -7.19 8.07
CA ALA A 33 5.38 -8.44 8.80
C ALA A 33 4.32 -9.41 8.28
N GLU A 34 4.73 -10.65 8.04
CA GLU A 34 3.84 -11.71 7.54
C GLU A 34 3.93 -12.92 8.46
N PHE A 35 2.79 -13.45 8.84
CA PHE A 35 2.64 -14.70 9.56
C PHE A 35 1.80 -15.66 8.73
N VAL A 36 2.29 -16.89 8.53
CA VAL A 36 1.57 -17.95 7.81
C VAL A 36 1.61 -19.22 8.65
N TYR A 37 0.46 -19.87 8.80
CA TYR A 37 0.32 -21.10 9.55
C TYR A 37 -0.50 -22.13 8.76
N ASP A 38 0.13 -23.25 8.43
CA ASP A 38 -0.52 -24.40 7.83
C ASP A 38 -1.27 -25.19 8.91
N LEU A 39 -2.57 -25.46 8.70
CA LEU A 39 -3.40 -26.14 9.69
C LEU A 39 -3.10 -27.65 9.69
N PRO A 40 -2.60 -28.23 10.79
CA PRO A 40 -2.19 -29.64 10.82
C PRO A 40 -3.38 -30.62 10.74
N PHE A 41 -4.58 -30.17 11.11
CA PHE A 41 -5.80 -30.98 11.11
C PHE A 41 -6.59 -30.89 9.79
N LEU A 42 -6.23 -29.98 8.87
CA LEU A 42 -6.91 -29.79 7.60
C LEU A 42 -5.90 -29.62 6.48
N VAL A 43 -5.49 -30.75 5.90
CA VAL A 43 -4.43 -30.80 4.88
C VAL A 43 -4.77 -29.90 3.69
N GLY A 44 -3.88 -28.95 3.42
CA GLY A 44 -4.03 -27.97 2.33
C GLY A 44 -4.65 -26.64 2.77
N ALA A 45 -5.16 -26.54 4.00
CA ALA A 45 -5.63 -25.28 4.56
C ALA A 45 -4.51 -24.52 5.26
N TYR A 46 -4.55 -23.20 5.14
CA TYR A 46 -3.66 -22.30 5.85
C TYR A 46 -4.39 -21.02 6.25
N ILE A 47 -3.89 -20.39 7.30
CA ILE A 47 -4.26 -19.03 7.68
C ILE A 47 -3.01 -18.15 7.59
N ALA A 48 -3.20 -16.89 7.23
CA ALA A 48 -2.12 -15.92 7.24
C ALA A 48 -2.61 -14.56 7.75
N THR A 49 -1.68 -13.80 8.28
CA THR A 49 -1.90 -12.41 8.68
C THR A 49 -0.73 -11.58 8.20
N ARG A 50 -1.02 -10.45 7.57
CA ARG A 50 -0.02 -9.50 7.10
C ARG A 50 -0.28 -8.15 7.75
N TYR A 51 0.77 -7.55 8.27
CA TYR A 51 0.79 -6.17 8.73
C TYR A 51 1.68 -5.37 7.79
N GLU A 52 1.23 -4.20 7.37
CA GLU A 52 2.03 -3.23 6.63
C GLU A 52 1.86 -1.84 7.23
N HIS A 53 2.97 -1.11 7.33
CA HIS A 53 2.97 0.30 7.67
C HIS A 53 3.86 1.04 6.68
N ILE A 54 3.28 2.04 6.03
CA ILE A 54 3.97 2.97 5.15
C ILE A 54 3.94 4.31 5.86
N SER A 55 5.10 4.85 6.19
CA SER A 55 5.21 6.16 6.84
C SER A 55 5.08 7.29 5.82
N ASN A 56 4.54 8.42 6.26
CA ASN A 56 4.60 9.66 5.50
C ASN A 56 6.05 9.92 5.03
N GLY A 57 6.18 10.33 3.77
CA GLY A 57 7.43 10.70 3.16
C GLY A 57 7.44 12.17 2.77
N GLU A 58 8.63 12.77 2.78
CA GLU A 58 8.83 14.14 2.33
C GLU A 58 9.25 14.14 0.85
N ILE A 59 8.73 15.08 0.08
CA ILE A 59 9.21 15.39 -1.28
C ILE A 59 9.92 16.73 -1.24
N GLU A 60 11.10 16.74 -1.84
CA GLU A 60 11.85 17.97 -2.06
C GLU A 60 11.27 18.71 -3.27
N ILE A 61 10.82 19.95 -3.04
CA ILE A 61 10.24 20.83 -4.05
C ILE A 61 11.13 22.06 -4.20
N TYR A 62 11.44 22.42 -5.45
CA TYR A 62 12.19 23.64 -5.76
C TYR A 62 11.21 24.70 -6.25
N GLU A 63 10.82 25.61 -5.36
CA GLU A 63 9.95 26.72 -5.70
C GLU A 63 10.79 27.93 -6.12
N LYS A 64 10.55 28.44 -7.32
CA LYS A 64 11.19 29.67 -7.79
C LYS A 64 10.41 30.86 -7.24
N ASP A 65 11.06 31.63 -6.37
CA ASP A 65 10.48 32.88 -5.89
C ASP A 65 10.52 33.93 -7.00
N ASN A 66 9.34 34.36 -7.47
CA ASN A 66 9.17 35.34 -8.54
C ASN A 66 9.62 36.75 -8.15
N SER A 67 9.86 37.02 -6.86
CA SER A 67 10.26 38.34 -6.37
C SER A 67 11.77 38.59 -6.42
N ASP A 68 12.58 37.56 -6.17
CA ASP A 68 14.03 37.71 -5.95
C ASP A 68 14.91 36.76 -6.78
N ASN A 69 14.32 36.00 -7.72
CA ASN A 69 15.04 35.09 -8.60
C ASN A 69 15.86 34.00 -7.85
N ARG A 70 15.48 33.70 -6.61
CA ARG A 70 16.06 32.65 -5.76
C ARG A 70 15.27 31.36 -5.92
N ILE A 71 15.99 30.24 -5.86
CA ILE A 71 15.39 28.91 -5.78
C ILE A 71 15.32 28.56 -4.30
N ASN A 72 14.10 28.44 -3.77
CA ASN A 72 13.88 27.99 -2.40
C ASN A 72 13.62 26.48 -2.42
N GLN A 73 14.35 25.77 -1.57
CA GLN A 73 14.14 24.35 -1.31
C GLN A 73 13.09 24.24 -0.20
N ILE A 74 11.96 23.60 -0.50
CA ILE A 74 10.85 23.41 0.44
C ILE A 74 10.58 21.90 0.53
N PHE A 75 10.44 21.40 1.75
CA PHE A 75 9.99 20.03 2.00
C PHE A 75 8.47 20.06 2.19
N ARG A 76 7.76 19.22 1.44
CA ARG A 76 6.32 18.99 1.65
C ARG A 76 6.06 17.51 1.83
N ASP A 77 5.08 17.18 2.65
CA ASP A 77 4.58 15.81 2.76
C ASP A 77 3.91 15.41 1.44
N TRP A 78 4.38 14.34 0.79
CA TRP A 78 3.82 13.91 -0.50
C TRP A 78 2.79 12.79 -0.36
N THR A 79 2.75 12.13 0.81
CA THR A 79 1.83 11.02 1.09
C THR A 79 1.38 11.07 2.55
N TYR A 80 0.31 10.32 2.86
CA TYR A 80 -0.12 10.09 4.23
C TYR A 80 0.50 8.79 4.76
N SER A 81 0.65 8.69 6.08
CA SER A 81 0.93 7.42 6.72
C SER A 81 -0.26 6.48 6.53
N ARG A 82 0.04 5.20 6.29
CA ARG A 82 -0.96 4.17 6.02
C ARG A 82 -0.60 2.91 6.76
N THR A 83 -1.55 2.35 7.47
CA THR A 83 -1.42 1.08 8.18
C THR A 83 -2.44 0.08 7.65
N ARG A 84 -1.99 -1.13 7.35
CA ARG A 84 -2.85 -2.21 6.82
C ARG A 84 -2.67 -3.48 7.61
N ILE A 85 -3.80 -4.13 7.86
CA ILE A 85 -3.85 -5.47 8.43
C ILE A 85 -4.71 -6.33 7.51
N GLU A 86 -4.13 -7.38 6.96
CA GLU A 86 -4.83 -8.35 6.13
C GLU A 86 -4.88 -9.70 6.84
N PHE A 87 -6.09 -10.27 6.94
CA PHE A 87 -6.33 -11.64 7.35
C PHE A 87 -6.65 -12.48 6.13
N VAL A 88 -5.97 -13.60 5.96
CA VAL A 88 -6.13 -14.50 4.81
C VAL A 88 -6.43 -15.91 5.31
N THR A 89 -7.38 -16.56 4.66
CA THR A 89 -7.59 -18.00 4.76
C THR A 89 -7.48 -18.59 3.35
N GLY A 90 -6.86 -19.75 3.23
CA GLY A 90 -6.73 -20.41 1.94
C GLY A 90 -6.79 -21.91 2.04
N TYR A 91 -7.17 -22.53 0.91
CA TYR A 91 -7.32 -23.97 0.78
C TYR A 91 -6.79 -24.43 -0.58
N LYS A 92 -5.84 -25.36 -0.55
CA LYS A 92 -5.33 -26.07 -1.74
C LYS A 92 -6.27 -27.23 -2.06
N LEU A 93 -7.17 -27.02 -3.03
CA LEU A 93 -8.11 -28.05 -3.51
C LEU A 93 -7.38 -29.18 -4.24
N GLN A 94 -6.37 -28.81 -5.03
CA GLN A 94 -5.45 -29.70 -5.74
C GLN A 94 -4.06 -29.06 -5.80
N ARG A 95 -3.04 -29.77 -6.29
CA ARG A 95 -1.69 -29.21 -6.50
C ARG A 95 -1.70 -27.92 -7.32
N ASN A 96 -2.66 -27.79 -8.23
CA ASN A 96 -2.74 -26.72 -9.21
C ASN A 96 -3.89 -25.74 -8.94
N ILE A 97 -4.74 -26.00 -7.94
CA ILE A 97 -5.95 -25.21 -7.67
C ILE A 97 -5.92 -24.74 -6.22
N THR A 98 -5.90 -23.43 -6.02
CA THR A 98 -5.92 -22.81 -4.69
C THR A 98 -7.07 -21.81 -4.60
N LEU A 99 -7.91 -21.97 -3.58
CA LEU A 99 -8.92 -20.99 -3.19
C LEU A 99 -8.37 -20.16 -2.02
N LYS A 100 -8.56 -18.84 -2.07
CA LYS A 100 -8.14 -17.91 -1.03
C LYS A 100 -9.26 -16.92 -0.76
N GLY A 101 -9.48 -16.59 0.49
CA GLY A 101 -10.30 -15.45 0.91
C GLY A 101 -9.44 -14.54 1.79
N SER A 102 -9.57 -13.23 1.60
CA SER A 102 -8.92 -12.26 2.47
C SER A 102 -9.83 -11.12 2.88
N TYR A 103 -9.52 -10.56 4.04
CA TYR A 103 -10.14 -9.36 4.56
C TYR A 103 -9.03 -8.41 4.99
N LEU A 104 -9.03 -7.21 4.41
CA LEU A 104 -8.05 -6.17 4.63
C LEU A 104 -8.72 -4.97 5.29
N ILE A 105 -8.10 -4.48 6.34
CA ILE A 105 -8.43 -3.22 7.02
C ILE A 105 -7.27 -2.27 6.73
N SER A 106 -7.55 -1.10 6.18
CA SER A 106 -6.59 0.00 5.98
C SER A 106 -7.04 1.19 6.82
N ASP A 107 -6.09 1.81 7.52
CA ASP A 107 -6.24 3.08 8.21
C ASP A 107 -5.25 4.06 7.58
N ASP A 108 -5.78 5.19 7.10
CA ASP A 108 -5.04 6.22 6.36
C ASP A 108 -5.23 7.57 7.06
N ASP A 109 -4.14 8.25 7.44
CA ASP A 109 -4.16 9.56 8.13
C ASP A 109 -4.69 10.74 7.25
N GLY A 110 -5.18 10.45 6.04
CA GLY A 110 -5.65 11.43 5.06
C GLY A 110 -7.15 11.76 5.17
N PRO A 111 -7.65 12.71 4.34
CA PRO A 111 -9.04 13.15 4.36
C PRO A 111 -9.98 12.07 3.80
N LYS A 112 -10.33 11.11 4.66
CA LYS A 112 -11.11 9.88 4.41
C LYS A 112 -10.33 8.85 3.62
N LEU A 113 -10.22 7.63 4.14
CA LEU A 113 -10.37 6.34 3.43
C LEU A 113 -10.02 5.19 4.41
N ASP A 114 -10.86 5.00 5.43
CA ASP A 114 -10.90 3.71 6.14
C ASP A 114 -11.47 2.66 5.19
N ASP A 115 -10.59 2.02 4.42
CA ASP A 115 -10.97 1.07 3.40
C ASP A 115 -10.94 -0.36 3.97
N ASN A 116 -12.13 -0.96 4.02
CA ASN A 116 -12.31 -2.37 4.33
C ASN A 116 -12.54 -3.13 3.02
N VAL A 117 -11.62 -4.04 2.68
CA VAL A 117 -11.66 -4.80 1.42
C VAL A 117 -11.84 -6.27 1.73
N ILE A 118 -12.86 -6.90 1.13
CA ILE A 118 -13.05 -8.35 1.14
C ILE A 118 -12.70 -8.87 -0.25
N SER A 119 -11.85 -9.90 -0.31
CA SER A 119 -11.47 -10.54 -1.57
C SER A 119 -11.68 -12.05 -1.51
N ILE A 120 -12.07 -12.63 -2.65
CA ILE A 120 -12.14 -14.08 -2.85
C ILE A 120 -11.44 -14.36 -4.19
N GLN A 121 -10.41 -15.20 -4.16
CA GLN A 121 -9.60 -15.53 -5.31
C GLN A 121 -9.51 -17.03 -5.51
N LEU A 122 -9.79 -17.48 -6.74
CA LEU A 122 -9.50 -18.83 -7.21
C LEU A 122 -8.32 -18.77 -8.18
N SER A 123 -7.23 -19.48 -7.86
CA SER A 123 -6.04 -19.54 -8.70
C SER A 123 -5.87 -20.94 -9.28
N VAL A 124 -5.69 -21.02 -10.60
CA VAL A 124 -5.47 -22.26 -11.34
C VAL A 124 -4.14 -22.15 -12.10
N LEU A 125 -3.23 -23.09 -11.88
CA LEU A 125 -1.96 -23.21 -12.62
C LEU A 125 -2.05 -24.37 -13.63
N PHE A 126 -1.70 -24.13 -14.89
CA PHE A 126 -1.67 -25.14 -15.94
C PHE A 126 -0.25 -25.61 -16.22
#